data_AF-A0A7K1CR26-F1
#
_entry.id   AF-A0A7K1CR26-F1
#
_cell.length_a   1.000
_cell.length_b   1.000
_cell.length_c   1.000
_cell.angle_alpha   90.00
_cell.angle_beta   90.00
_cell.angle_gamma   90.00
#
_symmetry.space_group_name_H-M   'P 1'
#
loop_
_entity.id
_entity.type
_entity.pdbx_description
1 polymer ?
#
loop_
_entity_poly.entity_id
_entity_poly.type
_entity_poly.pdbx_seq_one_letter_code
_entity_poly.pdbx_strand_id
1 'polypeptide(L)'
;MFTTGSKYFIGLTALSVVATVLYLFLVNPSDLGALALVGLITSAATLAGVSIFTRDSDTETVEQAVDASAGPASASFWPIVVALGAAMVLLGLATEPVVFVLGIAVLVGGGVEWMVQGWSDRASANAAYNSEVRAKVLGGIEYPGLSAVLTIIVAFLFSRIFLAVSKDAATIFFMLVAAVIFALGFVFAARTDLRKKALSVVLPVSIALLAIAGVVSALSGERKQLVDAAREDHFAIEHRECGEEASKYYDKHANNRVPLRKAVIATITVENNEVSAKMIGLDRKVDTITIPRMNSTTVLFRNLDDSERRLVVNLGSAKVGDTDVVEPLGTCTQLTGKGQEQVLTLTIPKPATAEEPFSFTVPGANGEIKLVVP
;
A
#
# COMPACT_ATOMS: atom_id res chain seq x y z
N MET A 1 -26.36 48.26 -4.03
CA MET A 1 -25.32 48.97 -4.80
C MET A 1 -24.19 47.97 -5.06
N PHE A 2 -23.63 47.93 -6.27
CA PHE A 2 -22.48 47.06 -6.55
C PHE A 2 -21.21 47.63 -5.89
N THR A 3 -20.52 46.81 -5.09
CA THR A 3 -19.22 47.12 -4.49
C THR A 3 -18.14 47.32 -5.57
N THR A 4 -17.04 47.97 -5.24
CA THR A 4 -15.93 48.16 -6.19
C THR A 4 -15.38 46.81 -6.69
N GLY A 5 -15.29 45.80 -5.81
CA GLY A 5 -14.86 44.45 -6.16
C GLY A 5 -15.82 43.72 -7.10
N SER A 6 -17.13 43.79 -6.83
CA SER A 6 -18.12 43.15 -7.71
C SER A 6 -18.14 43.78 -9.11
N LYS A 7 -17.97 45.11 -9.22
CA LYS A 7 -17.85 45.80 -10.52
C LYS A 7 -16.67 45.31 -11.34
N TYR A 8 -15.52 45.08 -10.70
CA TYR A 8 -14.33 44.55 -11.37
C TYR A 8 -14.59 43.17 -11.97
N PHE A 9 -15.13 42.24 -11.18
CA PHE A 9 -15.41 40.88 -11.67
C PHE A 9 -16.53 40.84 -12.70
N ILE A 10 -17.60 41.64 -12.56
CA ILE A 10 -18.64 41.80 -13.60
C ILE A 10 -18.03 42.30 -14.91
N GLY A 11 -17.15 43.31 -14.83
CA GLY A 11 -16.44 43.84 -15.99
C GLY A 11 -15.53 42.80 -16.64
N LEU A 12 -14.79 42.03 -15.84
CA LEU A 12 -13.94 40.93 -16.32
C LEU A 12 -14.77 39.83 -16.99
N THR A 13 -15.91 39.43 -16.41
CA THR A 13 -16.83 38.47 -17.03
C THR A 13 -17.33 38.99 -18.37
N ALA A 14 -17.80 40.24 -18.44
CA ALA A 14 -18.30 40.82 -19.68
C ALA A 14 -17.21 40.89 -20.76
N LEU A 15 -16.00 41.33 -20.40
CA LEU A 15 -14.85 41.35 -21.30
C LEU A 15 -14.50 39.93 -21.79
N SER A 16 -14.55 38.94 -20.90
CA SER A 16 -14.23 37.54 -21.23
C SER A 16 -15.28 36.92 -22.16
N VAL A 17 -16.56 37.27 -22.01
CA VAL A 17 -17.63 36.89 -22.95
C VAL A 17 -17.36 37.46 -24.34
N VAL A 18 -17.04 38.76 -24.42
CA VAL A 18 -16.70 39.40 -25.69
C VAL A 18 -15.47 38.75 -26.32
N ALA A 19 -14.42 38.50 -25.52
CA ALA A 19 -13.20 37.83 -25.99
C ALA A 19 -13.48 36.40 -26.47
N THR A 20 -14.37 35.65 -25.81
CA THR A 20 -14.78 34.29 -26.23
C THR A 20 -15.50 34.31 -27.57
N VAL A 21 -16.45 35.24 -27.74
CA VAL A 21 -17.18 35.41 -29.00
C VAL A 21 -16.20 35.76 -30.12
N LEU A 22 -15.33 36.74 -29.90
CA LEU A 22 -14.31 37.14 -30.87
C LEU A 22 -13.34 35.98 -31.20
N TYR A 23 -12.92 35.21 -30.20
CA TYR A 23 -12.04 34.06 -30.38
C TYR A 23 -12.70 32.98 -31.24
N LEU A 24 -13.95 32.61 -30.96
CA LEU A 24 -14.71 31.63 -31.74
C LEU A 24 -14.94 32.06 -33.20
N PHE A 25 -15.05 33.37 -33.45
CA PHE A 25 -15.23 33.91 -34.80
C PHE A 25 -13.92 34.10 -35.58
N LEU A 26 -12.84 34.52 -34.92
CA LEU A 26 -11.59 34.94 -35.58
C LEU A 26 -10.52 33.85 -35.60
N VAL A 27 -10.56 32.92 -34.65
CA VAL A 27 -9.61 31.83 -34.53
C VAL A 27 -10.36 30.54 -34.85
N ASN A 28 -9.96 29.86 -35.93
CA ASN A 28 -10.48 28.53 -36.31
C ASN A 28 -10.63 27.60 -35.09
N PRO A 29 -11.57 26.64 -35.10
CA PRO A 29 -12.09 25.97 -33.90
C PRO A 29 -11.03 25.10 -33.23
N SER A 30 -10.19 25.72 -32.42
CA SER A 30 -9.32 25.03 -31.47
C SER A 30 -10.02 25.06 -30.13
N ASP A 31 -10.50 23.89 -29.71
CA ASP A 31 -11.36 23.74 -28.53
C ASP A 31 -10.70 24.25 -27.25
N LEU A 32 -9.36 24.24 -27.18
CA LEU A 32 -8.60 24.59 -25.99
C LEU A 32 -8.71 26.07 -25.59
N GLY A 33 -8.64 27.01 -26.54
CA GLY A 33 -8.70 28.44 -26.20
C GLY A 33 -10.11 28.90 -25.84
N ALA A 34 -11.13 28.34 -26.50
CA ALA A 34 -12.52 28.57 -26.14
C ALA A 34 -12.84 28.01 -24.76
N LEU A 35 -12.38 26.80 -24.44
CA LEU A 35 -12.53 26.20 -23.09
C LEU A 35 -11.84 27.05 -22.02
N ALA A 36 -10.65 27.58 -22.27
CA ALA A 36 -9.95 28.46 -21.32
C ALA A 36 -10.73 29.76 -21.05
N LEU A 37 -11.28 30.39 -22.09
CA LEU A 37 -12.07 31.62 -21.93
C LEU A 37 -13.42 31.37 -21.25
N VAL A 38 -14.08 30.23 -21.54
CA VAL A 38 -15.27 29.80 -20.80
C VAL A 38 -14.94 29.54 -19.32
N GLY A 39 -13.79 28.94 -19.02
CA GLY A 39 -13.29 28.79 -17.65
C GLY A 39 -13.05 30.13 -16.94
N LEU A 40 -12.54 31.13 -17.65
CA LEU A 40 -12.37 32.49 -17.14
C LEU A 40 -13.73 33.15 -16.86
N ILE A 41 -14.70 33.00 -17.77
CA ILE A 41 -16.08 33.50 -17.60
C ILE A 41 -16.71 32.91 -16.35
N THR A 42 -16.70 31.58 -16.20
CA THR A 42 -17.32 30.89 -15.06
C THR A 42 -16.65 31.29 -13.75
N SER A 43 -15.32 31.38 -13.72
CA SER A 43 -14.57 31.81 -12.54
C SER A 43 -14.89 33.26 -12.16
N ALA A 44 -14.80 34.19 -13.11
CA ALA A 44 -15.07 35.60 -12.87
C ALA A 44 -16.55 35.84 -12.48
N ALA A 45 -17.49 35.14 -13.12
CA ALA A 45 -18.92 35.24 -12.80
C ALA A 45 -19.21 34.69 -11.39
N THR A 46 -18.56 33.59 -11.01
CA THR A 46 -18.68 33.02 -9.66
C THR A 46 -18.14 33.98 -8.61
N LEU A 47 -16.95 34.56 -8.84
CA LEU A 47 -16.36 35.57 -7.95
C LEU A 47 -17.21 36.85 -7.88
N ALA A 48 -17.80 37.27 -8.99
CA ALA A 48 -18.77 38.36 -9.02
C ALA A 48 -19.98 38.05 -8.14
N GLY A 49 -20.58 36.86 -8.30
CA GLY A 49 -21.71 36.40 -7.49
C GLY A 49 -21.40 36.34 -6.01
N VAL A 50 -20.25 35.77 -5.63
CA VAL A 50 -19.79 35.72 -4.24
C VAL A 50 -19.59 37.13 -3.67
N SER A 51 -18.92 38.02 -4.42
CA SER A 51 -18.70 39.41 -3.97
C SER A 51 -20.00 40.20 -3.79
N ILE A 52 -21.00 39.97 -4.65
CA ILE A 52 -22.34 40.55 -4.51
C ILE A 52 -23.05 40.00 -3.27
N PHE A 53 -22.94 38.69 -3.03
CA PHE A 53 -23.63 38.01 -1.94
C PHE A 53 -23.04 38.35 -0.57
N THR A 54 -21.72 38.25 -0.41
CA THR A 54 -21.06 38.42 0.89
C THR A 54 -20.85 39.88 1.25
N ARG A 55 -20.63 40.75 0.25
CA ARG A 55 -20.26 42.17 0.44
C ARG A 55 -19.03 42.37 1.37
N ASP A 56 -18.27 41.32 1.64
CA ASP A 56 -17.35 41.16 2.79
C ASP A 56 -15.96 41.78 2.54
N SER A 57 -15.91 42.90 1.83
CA SER A 57 -14.67 43.59 1.42
C SER A 57 -14.92 45.03 0.97
N ASP A 58 -16.10 45.58 1.28
CA ASP A 58 -16.48 46.94 0.91
C ASP A 58 -16.10 47.89 2.04
N THR A 59 -14.89 48.44 1.97
CA THR A 59 -14.49 49.57 2.81
C THR A 59 -14.70 50.85 2.01
N GLU A 60 -15.46 51.80 2.57
CA GLU A 60 -15.77 53.05 1.86
C GLU A 60 -14.55 53.97 1.79
N THR A 61 -13.57 53.79 2.68
CA THR A 61 -12.32 54.56 2.70
C THR A 61 -11.08 53.67 2.80
N VAL A 62 -9.94 54.22 2.39
CA VAL A 62 -8.62 53.56 2.53
C VAL A 62 -8.26 53.42 4.01
N GLU A 63 -8.60 54.38 4.86
CA GLU A 63 -8.40 54.27 6.31
C GLU A 63 -9.17 53.08 6.91
N GLN A 64 -10.43 52.86 6.51
CA GLN A 64 -11.19 51.69 6.98
C GLN A 64 -10.58 50.37 6.52
N ALA A 65 -10.01 50.31 5.32
CA ALA A 65 -9.28 49.14 4.83
C ALA A 65 -8.01 48.88 5.65
N VAL A 66 -7.26 49.94 5.96
CA VAL A 66 -6.04 49.86 6.77
C VAL A 66 -6.37 49.43 8.20
N ASP A 67 -7.39 50.00 8.83
CA ASP A 67 -7.84 49.65 10.18
C ASP A 67 -8.39 48.22 10.25
N ALA A 68 -9.15 47.77 9.25
CA ALA A 68 -9.61 46.39 9.15
C ALA A 68 -8.45 45.39 8.94
N SER A 69 -7.35 45.84 8.33
CA SER A 69 -6.12 45.06 8.16
C SER A 69 -5.14 45.14 9.34
N ALA A 70 -5.42 45.99 10.34
CA ALA A 70 -4.49 46.29 11.43
C ALA A 70 -4.35 45.16 12.47
N GLY A 71 -5.19 44.12 12.43
CA GLY A 71 -5.00 42.91 13.24
C GLY A 71 -3.84 42.07 12.69
N PRO A 72 -2.70 41.93 13.41
CA PRO A 72 -1.62 41.09 12.93
C PRO A 72 -2.12 39.64 12.84
N ALA A 73 -2.08 39.06 11.63
CA ALA A 73 -2.31 37.64 11.45
C ALA A 73 -1.33 36.89 12.37
N SER A 74 -1.84 35.91 13.12
CA SER A 74 -0.96 35.09 13.94
C SER A 74 0.07 34.40 13.04
N ALA A 75 1.31 34.24 13.51
CA ALA A 75 2.31 33.49 12.76
C ALA A 75 1.78 32.07 12.50
N SER A 76 1.64 31.69 11.23
CA SER A 76 1.12 30.39 10.83
C SER A 76 2.18 29.59 10.09
N PHE A 77 2.41 28.35 10.55
CA PHE A 77 3.34 27.42 9.91
C PHE A 77 2.67 26.53 8.85
N TRP A 78 1.32 26.51 8.81
CA TRP A 78 0.56 25.69 7.88
C TRP A 78 0.77 25.97 6.39
N PRO A 79 1.06 27.22 5.93
CA PRO A 79 1.40 27.45 4.53
C PRO A 79 2.58 26.58 4.06
N ILE A 80 3.57 26.38 4.93
CA ILE A 80 4.74 25.53 4.64
C ILE A 80 4.32 24.06 4.58
N VAL A 81 3.43 23.61 5.48
CA VAL A 81 2.89 22.25 5.49
C VAL A 81 2.07 21.96 4.23
N VAL A 82 1.23 22.90 3.80
CA VAL A 82 0.44 22.82 2.57
C VAL A 82 1.35 22.77 1.35
N ALA A 83 2.39 23.61 1.29
CA ALA A 83 3.38 23.57 0.22
C ALA A 83 4.13 22.23 0.17
N LEU A 84 4.50 21.68 1.33
CA LEU A 84 5.10 20.35 1.44
C LEU A 84 4.14 19.26 0.95
N GLY A 85 2.86 19.31 1.35
CA GLY A 85 1.83 18.39 0.89
C GLY A 85 1.67 18.43 -0.64
N ALA A 86 1.62 19.63 -1.22
CA ALA A 86 1.55 19.81 -2.68
C ALA A 86 2.79 19.22 -3.38
N ALA A 87 3.99 19.48 -2.85
CA ALA A 87 5.22 18.89 -3.36
C ALA A 87 5.22 17.36 -3.28
N MET A 88 4.72 16.79 -2.17
CA MET A 88 4.57 15.34 -2.02
C MET A 88 3.54 14.75 -2.98
N VAL A 89 2.43 15.44 -3.26
CA VAL A 89 1.45 15.01 -4.27
C VAL A 89 2.10 14.95 -5.64
N LEU A 90 2.80 16.01 -6.05
CA LEU A 90 3.49 16.04 -7.34
C LEU A 90 4.57 14.97 -7.44
N LEU A 91 5.36 14.78 -6.38
CA LEU A 91 6.38 13.73 -6.32
C LEU A 91 5.76 12.33 -6.39
N GLY A 92 4.70 12.08 -5.63
CA GLY A 92 4.00 10.80 -5.60
C GLY A 92 3.35 10.44 -6.92
N LEU A 93 2.82 11.45 -7.63
CA LEU A 93 2.29 11.27 -8.99
C LEU A 93 3.37 10.77 -9.97
N ALA A 94 4.62 11.18 -9.77
CA ALA A 94 5.75 10.80 -10.61
C ALA A 94 6.47 9.51 -10.15
N THR A 95 6.28 9.08 -8.90
CA THR A 95 7.10 8.01 -8.30
C THR A 95 6.27 6.85 -7.79
N GLU A 96 5.52 7.05 -6.71
CA GLU A 96 4.93 5.97 -5.91
C GLU A 96 3.54 6.35 -5.38
N PRO A 97 2.52 5.49 -5.55
CA PRO A 97 1.14 5.78 -5.11
C PRO A 97 1.02 6.09 -3.62
N VAL A 98 1.83 5.45 -2.77
CA VAL A 98 1.79 5.68 -1.31
C VAL A 98 2.19 7.12 -0.96
N VAL A 99 3.22 7.66 -1.63
CA VAL A 99 3.67 9.04 -1.42
C VAL A 99 2.61 10.03 -1.88
N PHE A 100 1.89 9.72 -2.96
CA PHE A 100 0.77 10.52 -3.45
C PHE A 100 -0.36 10.60 -2.42
N VAL A 101 -0.79 9.46 -1.86
CA VAL A 101 -1.85 9.41 -0.85
C VAL A 101 -1.45 10.16 0.42
N LEU A 102 -0.20 9.99 0.87
CA LEU A 102 0.33 10.75 2.01
C LEU A 102 0.38 12.25 1.72
N GLY A 103 0.79 12.64 0.51
CA GLY A 103 0.79 14.02 0.06
C GLY A 103 -0.61 14.64 0.11
N ILE A 104 -1.63 13.92 -0.35
CA ILE A 104 -3.03 14.37 -0.25
C ILE A 104 -3.43 14.56 1.21
N ALA A 105 -3.13 13.60 2.07
CA ALA A 105 -3.49 13.69 3.48
C ALA A 105 -2.85 14.92 4.16
N VAL A 106 -1.56 15.18 3.89
CA VAL A 106 -0.85 16.37 4.41
C VAL A 106 -1.41 17.65 3.81
N LEU A 107 -1.68 17.67 2.50
CA LEU A 107 -2.21 18.84 1.79
C LEU A 107 -3.60 19.22 2.30
N VAL A 108 -4.52 18.25 2.38
CA VAL A 108 -5.89 18.47 2.85
C VAL A 108 -5.91 18.77 4.33
N GLY A 109 -5.20 18.00 5.16
CA GLY A 109 -5.12 18.23 6.60
C GLY A 109 -4.53 19.60 6.93
N GLY A 110 -3.38 19.93 6.34
CA GLY A 110 -2.76 21.23 6.49
C GLY A 110 -3.61 22.38 5.94
N GLY A 111 -4.35 22.15 4.85
CA GLY A 111 -5.26 23.13 4.26
C GLY A 111 -6.45 23.43 5.16
N VAL A 112 -7.08 22.40 5.73
CA VAL A 112 -8.16 22.54 6.71
C VAL A 112 -7.68 23.28 7.95
N GLU A 113 -6.52 22.89 8.50
CA GLU A 113 -5.92 23.55 9.67
C GLU A 113 -5.59 25.02 9.38
N TRP A 114 -5.03 25.31 8.20
CA TRP A 114 -4.74 26.68 7.78
C TRP A 114 -6.02 27.51 7.65
N MET A 115 -7.06 26.94 7.04
CA MET A 115 -8.36 27.61 6.86
C MET A 115 -9.02 27.89 8.20
N VAL A 116 -9.04 26.92 9.11
CA VAL A 116 -9.64 27.08 10.44
C VAL A 116 -8.82 28.07 11.27
N GLN A 117 -7.49 28.05 11.23
CA GLN A 117 -6.67 29.06 11.88
C GLN A 117 -7.02 30.46 11.35
N GLY A 118 -7.02 30.65 10.03
CA GLY A 118 -7.30 31.93 9.40
C GLY A 118 -8.73 32.46 9.64
N TRP A 119 -9.70 31.57 9.79
CA TRP A 119 -11.06 31.91 10.24
C TRP A 119 -11.11 32.27 11.72
N SER A 120 -10.49 31.45 12.58
CA SER A 120 -10.53 31.65 14.03
C SER A 120 -9.83 32.93 14.46
N ASP A 121 -8.71 33.29 13.81
CA ASP A 121 -7.97 34.54 14.07
C ASP A 121 -8.81 35.79 13.79
N ARG A 122 -9.85 35.67 12.96
CA ARG A 122 -10.76 36.76 12.59
C ARG A 122 -12.13 36.68 13.28
N ALA A 123 -12.34 35.71 14.17
CA ALA A 123 -13.64 35.51 14.82
C ALA A 123 -14.01 36.65 15.79
N SER A 124 -13.02 37.27 16.43
CA SER A 124 -13.19 38.39 17.36
C SER A 124 -11.90 39.24 17.44
N ALA A 125 -12.02 40.46 17.97
CA ALA A 125 -10.86 41.29 18.33
C ALA A 125 -10.07 40.74 19.54
N ASN A 126 -10.61 39.75 20.26
CA ASN A 126 -9.95 39.13 21.43
C ASN A 126 -9.26 37.81 21.06
N ALA A 127 -7.93 37.80 21.11
CA ALA A 127 -7.11 36.62 20.82
C ALA A 127 -7.40 35.41 21.74
N ALA A 128 -7.76 35.64 23.01
CA ALA A 128 -8.09 34.54 23.93
C ALA A 128 -9.36 33.82 23.48
N TYR A 129 -10.37 34.56 23.03
CA TYR A 129 -11.61 33.99 22.49
C TYR A 129 -11.35 33.21 21.20
N ASN A 130 -10.54 33.76 20.29
CA ASN A 130 -10.20 33.13 19.02
C ASN A 130 -9.52 31.76 19.21
N SER A 131 -8.58 31.67 20.15
CA SER A 131 -7.91 30.40 20.46
C SER A 131 -8.85 29.35 21.07
N GLU A 132 -9.81 29.76 21.90
CA GLU A 132 -10.82 28.86 22.47
C GLU A 132 -11.78 28.32 21.39
N VAL A 133 -12.21 29.18 20.46
CA VAL A 133 -13.05 28.78 19.33
C VAL A 133 -12.33 27.77 18.45
N ARG A 134 -11.06 28.00 18.10
CA ARG A 134 -10.26 27.02 17.36
C ARG A 134 -10.18 25.68 18.08
N ALA A 135 -9.88 25.71 19.38
CA ALA A 135 -9.75 24.50 20.19
C ALA A 135 -11.05 23.68 20.25
N LYS A 136 -12.21 24.34 20.26
CA LYS A 136 -13.52 23.64 20.20
C LYS A 136 -13.78 22.96 18.86
N VAL A 137 -13.34 23.57 17.75
CA VAL A 137 -13.60 23.05 16.40
C VAL A 137 -12.67 21.89 16.05
N LEU A 138 -11.37 22.03 16.34
CA LEU A 138 -10.35 21.05 15.91
C LEU A 138 -9.67 20.28 17.06
N GLY A 139 -9.76 20.74 18.29
CA GLY A 139 -8.98 20.17 19.40
C GLY A 139 -9.27 18.69 19.69
N GLY A 140 -10.45 18.18 19.32
CA GLY A 140 -10.79 16.76 19.46
C GLY A 140 -10.17 15.85 18.38
N ILE A 141 -9.88 16.38 17.20
CA ILE A 141 -9.42 15.60 16.03
C ILE A 141 -7.93 15.86 15.74
N GLU A 142 -7.42 17.05 16.05
CA GLU A 142 -6.06 17.48 15.75
C GLU A 142 -5.02 16.53 16.35
N TYR A 143 -5.12 16.20 17.65
CA TYR A 143 -4.14 15.33 18.31
C TYR A 143 -4.19 13.87 17.81
N PRO A 144 -5.36 13.19 17.76
CA PRO A 144 -5.42 11.83 17.24
C PRO A 144 -5.05 11.77 15.74
N GLY A 145 -5.55 12.71 14.94
CA GLY A 145 -5.33 12.77 13.50
C GLY A 145 -3.86 12.98 13.15
N LEU A 146 -3.22 13.99 13.74
CA LEU A 146 -1.78 14.23 13.53
C LEU A 146 -0.93 13.05 14.00
N SER A 147 -1.30 12.41 15.12
CA SER A 147 -0.58 11.23 15.61
C SER A 147 -0.68 10.05 14.64
N ALA A 148 -1.84 9.83 14.03
CA ALA A 148 -2.05 8.76 13.05
C ALA A 148 -1.21 9.01 11.79
N VAL A 149 -1.27 10.24 11.24
CA VAL A 149 -0.47 10.61 10.06
C VAL A 149 1.02 10.47 10.34
N LEU A 150 1.51 10.99 11.47
CA LEU A 150 2.90 10.86 11.86
C LEU A 150 3.32 9.39 11.99
N THR A 151 2.47 8.55 12.60
CA THR A 151 2.75 7.11 12.76
C THR A 151 2.89 6.42 11.39
N ILE A 152 2.01 6.74 10.44
CA ILE A 152 2.09 6.18 9.09
C ILE A 152 3.37 6.64 8.38
N ILE A 153 3.72 7.93 8.47
CA ILE A 153 4.95 8.47 7.89
C ILE A 153 6.19 7.77 8.48
N VAL A 154 6.23 7.62 9.82
CA VAL A 154 7.31 6.91 10.51
C VAL A 154 7.42 5.48 10.03
N ALA A 155 6.30 4.74 9.95
CA ALA A 155 6.29 3.36 9.46
C ALA A 155 6.80 3.26 8.01
N PHE A 156 6.40 4.19 7.14
CA PHE A 156 6.87 4.25 5.77
C PHE A 156 8.38 4.51 5.66
N LEU A 157 8.91 5.49 6.41
CA LEU A 157 10.35 5.79 6.44
C LEU A 157 11.15 4.59 6.95
N PHE A 158 10.68 3.94 8.01
CA PHE A 158 11.27 2.70 8.50
C PHE A 158 11.29 1.61 7.42
N SER A 159 10.18 1.38 6.73
CA SER A 159 10.11 0.41 5.63
C SER A 159 11.19 0.67 4.58
N ARG A 160 11.36 1.93 4.14
CA ARG A 160 12.39 2.29 3.15
C ARG A 160 13.82 2.05 3.64
N ILE A 161 14.11 2.33 4.91
CA ILE A 161 15.41 2.01 5.52
C ILE A 161 15.68 0.50 5.47
N PHE A 162 14.70 -0.31 5.87
CA PHE A 162 14.84 -1.77 5.92
C PHE A 162 14.97 -2.43 4.55
N LEU A 163 14.36 -1.86 3.51
CA LEU A 163 14.50 -2.35 2.15
C LEU A 163 15.91 -2.06 1.57
N ALA A 164 16.51 -0.93 1.95
CA ALA A 164 17.83 -0.54 1.45
C ALA A 164 18.99 -1.25 2.18
N VAL A 165 18.83 -1.54 3.47
CA VAL A 165 19.91 -2.09 4.32
C VAL A 165 20.04 -3.63 4.20
N SER A 166 21.26 -4.14 4.37
CA SER A 166 21.52 -5.59 4.37
C SER A 166 20.86 -6.30 5.57
N LYS A 167 20.60 -7.61 5.46
CA LYS A 167 19.92 -8.40 6.50
C LYS A 167 20.63 -8.33 7.85
N ASP A 168 21.96 -8.41 7.84
CA ASP A 168 22.77 -8.41 9.06
C ASP A 168 22.82 -7.01 9.68
N ALA A 169 22.99 -5.98 8.84
CA ALA A 169 22.99 -4.59 9.31
C ALA A 169 21.62 -4.16 9.86
N ALA A 170 20.51 -4.61 9.25
CA ALA A 170 19.15 -4.38 9.76
C ALA A 170 18.97 -4.93 11.18
N THR A 171 19.48 -6.14 11.40
CA THR A 171 19.36 -6.82 12.70
C THR A 171 20.14 -6.07 13.78
N ILE A 172 21.38 -5.67 13.47
CA ILE A 172 22.23 -4.89 14.38
C ILE A 172 21.60 -3.52 14.66
N PHE A 173 21.12 -2.83 13.63
CA PHE A 173 20.46 -1.54 13.76
C PHE A 173 19.25 -1.62 14.69
N PHE A 174 18.41 -2.64 14.54
CA PHE A 174 17.24 -2.82 15.40
C PHE A 174 17.63 -3.02 16.87
N MET A 175 18.64 -3.85 17.15
CA MET A 175 19.14 -4.04 18.51
C MET A 175 19.66 -2.74 19.13
N LEU A 176 20.44 -1.96 18.37
CA LEU A 176 20.97 -0.68 18.84
C LEU A 176 19.88 0.35 19.09
N VAL A 177 18.95 0.52 18.15
CA VAL A 177 17.84 1.47 18.30
C VAL A 177 16.94 1.08 19.47
N ALA A 178 16.61 -0.20 19.62
CA ALA A 178 15.84 -0.70 20.76
C ALA A 178 16.56 -0.45 22.08
N ALA A 179 17.87 -0.68 22.15
CA ALA A 179 18.68 -0.39 23.33
C ALA A 179 18.70 1.11 23.67
N VAL A 180 18.82 1.99 22.66
CA VAL A 180 18.77 3.45 22.84
C VAL A 180 17.39 3.90 23.34
N ILE A 181 16.31 3.41 22.74
CA ILE A 181 14.93 3.71 23.16
C ILE A 181 14.73 3.25 24.62
N PHE A 182 15.19 2.05 24.96
CA PHE A 182 15.10 1.52 26.32
C PHE A 182 15.91 2.36 27.32
N ALA A 183 17.14 2.74 26.97
CA ALA A 183 17.98 3.60 27.80
C ALA A 183 17.35 4.99 28.02
N LEU A 184 16.81 5.60 26.95
CA LEU A 184 16.09 6.87 27.04
C LEU A 184 14.85 6.73 27.93
N GLY A 185 14.07 5.66 27.74
CA GLY A 185 12.90 5.35 28.58
C GLY A 185 13.27 5.21 30.05
N PHE A 186 14.37 4.52 30.36
CA PHE A 186 14.89 4.38 31.73
C PHE A 186 15.30 5.73 32.33
N VAL A 187 16.04 6.56 31.59
CA VAL A 187 16.44 7.91 32.03
C VAL A 187 15.22 8.79 32.27
N PHE A 188 14.22 8.76 31.39
CA PHE A 188 12.98 9.50 31.56
C PHE A 188 12.17 9.01 32.77
N ALA A 189 12.17 7.71 33.03
CA ALA A 189 11.55 7.13 34.23
C ALA A 189 12.26 7.62 35.50
N ALA A 190 13.60 7.60 35.51
CA ALA A 190 14.42 7.93 36.67
C ALA A 190 14.57 9.43 36.97
N ARG A 191 14.46 10.32 35.97
CA ARG A 191 14.65 11.78 36.13
C ARG A 191 13.47 12.57 35.56
N THR A 192 12.47 12.83 36.41
CA THR A 192 11.27 13.61 36.07
C THR A 192 11.57 15.04 35.62
N ASP A 193 12.62 15.63 36.18
CA ASP A 193 12.95 17.05 36.03
C ASP A 193 13.53 17.35 34.64
N LEU A 194 14.11 16.34 34.00
CA LEU A 194 14.68 16.42 32.65
C LEU A 194 13.64 16.17 31.56
N ARG A 195 12.44 15.66 31.89
CA ARG A 195 11.43 15.23 30.90
C ARG A 195 11.06 16.33 29.92
N LYS A 196 10.78 17.54 30.40
CA LYS A 196 10.32 18.64 29.53
C LYS A 196 11.41 19.14 28.58
N LYS A 197 12.63 19.32 29.08
CA LYS A 197 13.77 19.83 28.28
C LYS A 197 14.35 18.79 27.34
N ALA A 198 14.43 17.53 27.77
CA ALA A 198 14.93 16.46 26.92
C ALA A 198 13.89 16.07 25.85
N LEU A 199 12.58 16.06 26.17
CA LEU A 199 11.54 15.78 25.16
C LEU A 199 11.50 16.85 24.05
N SER A 200 11.68 18.12 24.40
CA SER A 200 11.69 19.21 23.41
C SER A 200 12.88 19.18 22.45
N VAL A 201 13.97 18.49 22.79
CA VAL A 201 15.18 18.41 21.96
C VAL A 201 15.30 17.06 21.27
N VAL A 202 15.12 15.95 22.00
CA VAL A 202 15.34 14.60 21.47
C VAL A 202 14.33 14.25 20.38
N LEU A 203 13.04 14.53 20.62
CA LEU A 203 11.98 14.16 19.69
C LEU A 203 12.14 14.77 18.28
N PRO A 204 12.31 16.09 18.10
CA PRO A 204 12.48 16.67 16.77
C PRO A 204 13.76 16.20 16.10
N VAL A 205 14.85 16.02 16.85
CA VAL A 205 16.11 15.49 16.32
C VAL A 205 15.94 14.06 15.81
N SER A 206 15.26 13.19 16.58
CA SER A 206 14.98 11.82 16.15
C SER A 206 14.11 11.76 14.90
N ILE A 207 13.07 12.60 14.81
CA ILE A 207 12.21 12.69 13.64
C ILE A 207 13.02 13.17 12.42
N ALA A 208 13.86 14.20 12.59
CA ALA A 208 14.70 14.72 11.51
C ALA A 208 15.70 13.68 11.00
N LEU A 209 16.39 12.97 11.91
CA LEU A 209 17.31 11.90 11.56
C LEU A 209 16.60 10.75 10.82
N LEU A 210 15.41 10.35 11.29
CA LEU A 210 14.62 9.32 10.63
C LEU A 210 14.18 9.75 9.23
N ALA A 211 13.73 10.99 9.07
CA ALA A 211 13.33 11.53 7.77
C ALA A 211 14.50 11.54 6.78
N ILE A 212 15.67 12.03 7.21
CA ILE A 212 16.89 12.05 6.38
C ILE A 212 17.28 10.62 5.99
N ALA A 213 17.35 9.70 6.95
CA ALA A 213 17.71 8.31 6.69
C ALA A 213 16.72 7.63 5.74
N GLY A 214 15.41 7.81 5.96
CA GLY A 214 14.38 7.22 5.12
C GLY A 214 14.40 7.74 3.68
N VAL A 215 14.63 9.04 3.47
CA VAL A 215 14.76 9.63 2.13
C VAL A 215 16.02 9.12 1.43
N VAL A 216 17.16 9.10 2.12
CA VAL A 216 18.42 8.56 1.55
C VAL A 216 18.27 7.08 1.19
N SER A 217 17.61 6.29 2.04
CA SER A 217 17.33 4.88 1.76
C SER A 217 16.36 4.70 0.59
N ALA A 218 15.33 5.53 0.48
CA ALA A 218 14.41 5.51 -0.66
C ALA A 218 15.15 5.79 -1.99
N LEU A 219 16.07 6.76 -2.00
CA LEU A 219 16.89 7.07 -3.17
C LEU A 219 17.92 5.98 -3.50
N SER A 220 18.37 5.24 -2.49
CA SER A 220 19.32 4.13 -2.67
C SER A 220 18.68 2.88 -3.29
N GLY A 221 17.35 2.79 -3.24
CA GLY A 221 16.59 1.64 -3.74
C GLY A 221 16.68 0.42 -2.83
N GLU A 222 16.07 -0.68 -3.27
CA GLU A 222 16.08 -1.93 -2.53
C GLU A 222 17.43 -2.66 -2.66
N ARG A 223 17.80 -3.42 -1.62
CA ARG A 223 19.01 -4.24 -1.66
C ARG A 223 18.94 -5.28 -2.78
N LYS A 224 20.08 -5.57 -3.41
CA LYS A 224 20.19 -6.48 -4.57
C LYS A 224 19.45 -7.80 -4.41
N GLN A 225 19.56 -8.45 -3.25
CA GLN A 225 18.87 -9.72 -2.97
C GLN A 225 17.35 -9.65 -3.14
N LEU A 226 16.72 -8.51 -2.84
CA LEU A 226 15.28 -8.32 -3.02
C LEU A 226 14.94 -8.04 -4.49
N VAL A 227 15.77 -7.24 -5.17
CA VAL A 227 15.61 -6.96 -6.60
C VAL A 227 15.78 -8.23 -7.43
N ASP A 228 16.78 -9.05 -7.11
CA ASP A 228 17.04 -10.32 -7.77
C ASP A 228 15.90 -11.30 -7.49
N ALA A 229 15.43 -11.42 -6.24
CA ALA A 229 14.30 -12.28 -5.90
C ALA A 229 12.98 -11.84 -6.56
N ALA A 230 12.75 -10.53 -6.71
CA ALA A 230 11.59 -10.00 -7.41
C ALA A 230 11.66 -10.24 -8.92
N ARG A 231 12.86 -10.25 -9.51
CA ARG A 231 13.08 -10.59 -10.93
C ARG A 231 13.00 -12.08 -11.22
N GLU A 232 13.55 -12.89 -10.30
CA GLU A 232 13.54 -14.35 -10.41
C GLU A 232 12.17 -14.95 -10.10
N ASP A 233 11.20 -14.15 -9.62
CA ASP A 233 9.83 -14.55 -9.25
C ASP A 233 9.75 -15.98 -8.73
N HIS A 234 10.41 -16.25 -7.60
CA HIS A 234 10.61 -17.60 -7.07
C HIS A 234 9.34 -18.45 -6.89
N PHE A 235 8.16 -17.83 -6.95
CA PHE A 235 6.85 -18.49 -6.81
C PHE A 235 6.09 -18.64 -8.14
N ALA A 236 6.65 -18.16 -9.25
CA ALA A 236 6.13 -18.34 -10.60
C ALA A 236 5.87 -19.82 -10.89
N ILE A 237 4.81 -20.08 -11.64
CA ILE A 237 4.43 -21.43 -12.05
C ILE A 237 5.54 -22.06 -12.92
N GLU A 238 6.22 -21.26 -13.74
CA GLU A 238 7.31 -21.69 -14.62
C GLU A 238 8.52 -22.26 -13.87
N HIS A 239 8.74 -21.85 -12.62
CA HIS A 239 9.83 -22.37 -11.79
C HIS A 239 9.45 -23.62 -11.00
N ARG A 240 8.21 -24.11 -11.13
CA ARG A 240 7.75 -25.34 -10.47
C ARG A 240 8.16 -26.56 -11.28
N GLU A 241 9.43 -26.94 -11.14
CA GLU A 241 9.96 -28.15 -11.75
C GLU A 241 9.53 -29.36 -10.91
N CYS A 242 8.50 -30.08 -11.36
CA CYS A 242 7.94 -31.23 -10.66
C CYS A 242 8.70 -32.55 -10.89
N GLY A 243 10.01 -32.48 -11.14
CA GLY A 243 10.88 -33.63 -11.38
C GLY A 243 11.42 -34.30 -10.12
N GLU A 244 12.29 -35.29 -10.29
CA GLU A 244 13.01 -35.92 -9.18
C GLU A 244 14.09 -35.01 -8.57
N GLU A 245 14.71 -34.18 -9.41
CA GLU A 245 15.80 -33.31 -8.98
C GLU A 245 15.30 -32.09 -8.21
N ALA A 246 16.16 -31.54 -7.36
CA ALA A 246 15.88 -30.34 -6.60
C ALA A 246 15.90 -29.10 -7.50
N SER A 247 14.76 -28.42 -7.57
CA SER A 247 14.65 -27.16 -8.27
C SER A 247 15.38 -26.06 -7.50
N LYS A 248 16.17 -25.28 -8.21
CA LYS A 248 16.94 -24.16 -7.64
C LYS A 248 16.06 -23.16 -6.89
N TYR A 249 14.84 -22.92 -7.38
CA TYR A 249 13.93 -21.90 -6.87
C TYR A 249 12.80 -22.50 -6.05
N TYR A 250 12.10 -23.52 -6.59
CA TYR A 250 10.89 -24.03 -5.95
C TYR A 250 11.16 -24.79 -4.65
N ASP A 251 12.27 -25.52 -4.54
CA ASP A 251 12.59 -26.33 -3.35
C ASP A 251 13.44 -25.58 -2.31
N LYS A 252 13.74 -24.30 -2.56
CA LYS A 252 14.51 -23.47 -1.65
C LYS A 252 13.70 -23.15 -0.39
N HIS A 253 14.13 -23.70 0.74
CA HIS A 253 13.44 -23.62 2.03
C HIS A 253 12.07 -24.31 2.04
N ALA A 254 12.03 -25.59 1.66
CA ALA A 254 10.83 -26.39 1.67
C ALA A 254 10.10 -26.39 3.03
N ASN A 255 8.78 -26.23 3.01
CA ASN A 255 7.93 -26.20 4.21
C ASN A 255 7.69 -27.59 4.83
N ASN A 256 8.74 -28.20 5.37
CA ASN A 256 8.83 -29.61 5.74
C ASN A 256 8.02 -30.06 6.97
N ARG A 257 7.18 -29.17 7.52
CA ARG A 257 6.35 -29.45 8.69
C ARG A 257 5.01 -28.74 8.52
N VAL A 258 3.94 -29.51 8.41
CA VAL A 258 2.61 -28.94 8.26
C VAL A 258 1.76 -29.27 9.48
N PRO A 259 1.20 -28.27 10.20
CA PRO A 259 0.38 -28.51 11.39
C PRO A 259 -1.06 -28.96 11.06
N LEU A 260 -1.36 -29.32 9.81
CA LEU A 260 -2.70 -29.65 9.32
C LEU A 260 -3.12 -31.05 9.82
N ARG A 261 -3.86 -31.08 10.94
CA ARG A 261 -4.46 -32.31 11.49
C ARG A 261 -5.90 -32.57 11.00
N LYS A 262 -6.55 -31.57 10.42
CA LYS A 262 -7.95 -31.59 9.95
C LYS A 262 -8.04 -30.80 8.63
N ALA A 263 -9.15 -30.97 7.89
CA ALA A 263 -9.41 -30.33 6.58
C ALA A 263 -8.49 -30.80 5.43
N VAL A 264 -7.95 -32.00 5.55
CA VAL A 264 -7.33 -32.74 4.44
C VAL A 264 -8.39 -33.74 3.91
N ILE A 265 -8.34 -34.16 2.65
CA ILE A 265 -9.22 -35.22 2.12
C ILE A 265 -8.55 -36.60 2.17
N ALA A 266 -7.24 -36.64 1.94
CA ALA A 266 -6.44 -37.86 1.91
C ALA A 266 -4.99 -37.56 2.30
N THR A 267 -4.34 -38.57 2.88
CA THR A 267 -2.90 -38.59 3.12
C THR A 267 -2.26 -39.58 2.16
N ILE A 268 -1.32 -39.09 1.35
CA ILE A 268 -0.48 -39.90 0.47
C ILE A 268 0.86 -40.07 1.16
N THR A 269 1.29 -41.32 1.30
CA THR A 269 2.53 -41.69 1.97
C THR A 269 3.37 -42.52 1.02
N VAL A 270 4.65 -42.19 0.92
CA VAL A 270 5.65 -43.04 0.25
C VAL A 270 6.51 -43.71 1.31
N GLU A 271 6.61 -45.04 1.22
CA GLU A 271 7.38 -45.88 2.14
C GLU A 271 7.93 -47.08 1.37
N ASN A 272 9.22 -47.37 1.51
CA ASN A 272 9.95 -48.41 0.78
C ASN A 272 9.82 -48.27 -0.76
N ASN A 273 9.86 -47.04 -1.28
CA ASN A 273 9.59 -46.72 -2.69
C ASN A 273 8.21 -47.16 -3.19
N GLU A 274 7.22 -47.38 -2.32
CA GLU A 274 5.85 -47.68 -2.71
C GLU A 274 4.90 -46.54 -2.28
N VAL A 275 4.10 -46.05 -3.22
CA VAL A 275 3.11 -45.00 -2.96
C VAL A 275 1.81 -45.62 -2.45
N SER A 276 1.30 -45.11 -1.33
CA SER A 276 0.00 -45.50 -0.79
C SER A 276 -0.83 -44.29 -0.38
N ALA A 277 -2.15 -44.37 -0.54
CA ALA A 277 -3.07 -43.33 -0.10
C ALA A 277 -4.05 -43.83 0.96
N LYS A 278 -4.42 -42.95 1.88
CA LYS A 278 -5.50 -43.16 2.86
C LYS A 278 -6.44 -41.97 2.83
N MET A 279 -7.73 -42.20 2.61
CA MET A 279 -8.75 -41.16 2.77
C MET A 279 -9.03 -40.92 4.25
N ILE A 280 -9.38 -39.69 4.60
CA ILE A 280 -9.69 -39.36 5.98
C ILE A 280 -10.97 -40.08 6.44
N GLY A 281 -10.86 -40.75 7.58
CA GLY A 281 -11.92 -41.61 8.13
C GLY A 281 -11.92 -43.04 7.58
N LEU A 282 -10.98 -43.42 6.72
CA LEU A 282 -10.78 -44.80 6.27
C LEU A 282 -9.41 -45.32 6.73
N ASP A 283 -9.40 -46.43 7.47
CA ASP A 283 -8.17 -47.07 7.95
C ASP A 283 -7.48 -47.96 6.91
N ARG A 284 -8.10 -48.16 5.75
CA ARG A 284 -7.57 -48.97 4.65
C ARG A 284 -6.84 -48.11 3.62
N LYS A 285 -5.82 -48.70 2.98
CA LYS A 285 -5.19 -48.13 1.78
C LYS A 285 -6.22 -48.09 0.64
N VAL A 286 -6.15 -47.05 -0.18
CA VAL A 286 -6.97 -46.87 -1.37
C VAL A 286 -6.10 -46.55 -2.57
N ASP A 287 -6.50 -47.05 -3.73
CA ASP A 287 -5.81 -46.78 -5.01
C ASP A 287 -6.51 -45.65 -5.80
N THR A 288 -7.58 -45.09 -5.24
CA THR A 288 -8.38 -44.04 -5.86
C THR A 288 -8.84 -43.02 -4.83
N ILE A 289 -8.62 -41.74 -5.13
CA ILE A 289 -9.08 -40.60 -4.35
C ILE A 289 -10.11 -39.84 -5.20
N THR A 290 -11.25 -39.51 -4.61
CA THR A 290 -12.26 -38.67 -5.27
C THR A 290 -12.22 -37.26 -4.71
N ILE A 291 -12.07 -36.26 -5.57
CA ILE A 291 -12.05 -34.84 -5.19
C ILE A 291 -13.24 -34.12 -5.86
N PRO A 292 -14.04 -33.35 -5.12
CA PRO A 292 -15.13 -32.57 -5.71
C PRO A 292 -14.60 -31.49 -6.66
N ARG A 293 -15.24 -31.38 -7.83
CA ARG A 293 -14.95 -30.33 -8.82
C ARG A 293 -15.22 -28.94 -8.26
N MET A 294 -14.39 -27.98 -8.69
CA MET A 294 -14.48 -26.55 -8.33
C MET A 294 -14.39 -26.24 -6.83
N ASN A 295 -14.01 -27.21 -6.00
CA ASN A 295 -13.82 -26.99 -4.57
C ASN A 295 -12.35 -27.17 -4.20
N SER A 296 -11.82 -26.21 -3.44
CA SER A 296 -10.43 -26.25 -2.99
C SER A 296 -10.25 -27.38 -1.98
N THR A 297 -9.46 -28.37 -2.37
CA THR A 297 -9.29 -29.61 -1.62
C THR A 297 -7.80 -29.83 -1.33
N THR A 298 -7.51 -30.21 -0.09
CA THR A 298 -6.15 -30.33 0.40
C THR A 298 -5.76 -31.80 0.59
N VAL A 299 -4.59 -32.17 0.08
CA VAL A 299 -3.97 -33.51 0.22
C VAL A 299 -2.68 -33.36 1.02
N LEU A 300 -2.48 -34.23 2.00
CA LEU A 300 -1.25 -34.28 2.80
C LEU A 300 -0.29 -35.30 2.18
N PHE A 301 0.94 -34.88 1.91
CA PHE A 301 2.02 -35.78 1.51
C PHE A 301 2.95 -36.02 2.68
N ARG A 302 3.27 -37.29 2.95
CA ARG A 302 4.23 -37.72 3.98
C ARG A 302 5.30 -38.59 3.33
N ASN A 303 6.55 -38.19 3.48
CA ASN A 303 7.67 -39.00 3.02
C ASN A 303 8.28 -39.80 4.17
N LEU A 304 8.30 -41.13 4.08
CA LEU A 304 8.97 -42.01 5.05
C LEU A 304 10.28 -42.60 4.51
N ASP A 305 10.58 -42.39 3.23
CA ASP A 305 11.82 -42.84 2.60
C ASP A 305 13.01 -41.94 2.97
N ASP A 306 14.21 -42.52 2.89
CA ASP A 306 15.46 -41.79 3.12
C ASP A 306 15.76 -40.76 2.02
N SER A 307 15.28 -41.00 0.79
CA SER A 307 15.43 -40.09 -0.35
C SER A 307 14.43 -38.93 -0.27
N GLU A 308 14.82 -37.76 -0.77
CA GLU A 308 13.89 -36.64 -0.91
C GLU A 308 12.88 -36.94 -2.02
N ARG A 309 11.60 -36.78 -1.70
CA ARG A 309 10.49 -37.06 -2.61
C ARG A 309 9.53 -35.89 -2.64
N ARG A 310 8.78 -35.78 -3.73
CA ARG A 310 7.66 -34.84 -3.87
C ARG A 310 6.42 -35.55 -4.40
N LEU A 311 5.25 -35.03 -4.05
CA LEU A 311 3.99 -35.46 -4.64
C LEU A 311 3.71 -34.61 -5.88
N VAL A 312 3.41 -35.26 -7.00
CA VAL A 312 3.01 -34.62 -8.26
C VAL A 312 1.57 -35.00 -8.54
N VAL A 313 0.74 -34.02 -8.90
CA VAL A 313 -0.59 -34.26 -9.47
C VAL A 313 -0.54 -34.03 -10.97
N ASN A 314 -1.03 -35.01 -11.72
CA ASN A 314 -1.20 -34.96 -13.16
C ASN A 314 -2.69 -34.75 -13.45
N LEU A 315 -3.01 -33.64 -14.11
CA LEU A 315 -4.37 -33.18 -14.45
C LEU A 315 -4.58 -33.19 -15.98
N GLY A 316 -3.91 -34.09 -16.70
CA GLY A 316 -3.96 -34.19 -18.15
C GLY A 316 -3.01 -33.21 -18.84
N SER A 317 -3.40 -32.73 -20.02
CA SER A 317 -2.59 -31.80 -20.82
C SER A 317 -3.44 -30.75 -21.49
N ALA A 318 -2.91 -29.54 -21.71
CA ALA A 318 -3.62 -28.48 -22.43
C ALA A 318 -2.74 -27.80 -23.46
N LYS A 319 -3.36 -27.34 -24.55
CA LYS A 319 -2.70 -26.49 -25.54
C LYS A 319 -2.41 -25.11 -24.94
N VAL A 320 -1.20 -24.60 -25.20
CA VAL A 320 -0.77 -23.27 -24.78
C VAL A 320 -1.27 -22.24 -25.81
N GLY A 321 -2.38 -21.56 -25.52
CA GLY A 321 -2.96 -20.56 -26.42
C GLY A 321 -3.36 -21.12 -27.79
N ASP A 322 -3.06 -20.38 -28.86
CA ASP A 322 -3.32 -20.79 -30.25
C ASP A 322 -2.16 -21.62 -30.86
N THR A 323 -1.19 -22.05 -30.04
CA THR A 323 -0.08 -22.86 -30.52
C THR A 323 -0.40 -24.36 -30.45
N ASP A 324 0.27 -25.17 -31.28
CA ASP A 324 0.16 -26.64 -31.25
C ASP A 324 1.00 -27.29 -30.12
N VAL A 325 1.54 -26.50 -29.19
CA VAL A 325 2.30 -27.00 -28.04
C VAL A 325 1.32 -27.44 -26.95
N VAL A 326 1.42 -28.71 -26.58
CA VAL A 326 0.61 -29.34 -25.51
C VAL A 326 1.49 -29.47 -24.27
N GLU A 327 1.13 -28.78 -23.19
CA GLU A 327 1.83 -28.85 -21.90
C GLU A 327 1.07 -29.74 -20.90
N PRO A 328 1.79 -30.56 -20.10
CA PRO A 328 1.16 -31.31 -19.02
C PRO A 328 0.59 -30.34 -17.98
N LEU A 329 -0.70 -30.45 -17.71
CA LEU A 329 -1.36 -29.73 -16.63
C LEU A 329 -1.09 -30.48 -15.33
N GLY A 330 -0.44 -29.83 -14.39
CA GLY A 330 -0.12 -30.45 -13.12
C GLY A 330 0.51 -29.47 -12.15
N THR A 331 0.60 -29.90 -10.89
CA THR A 331 1.35 -29.17 -9.88
C THR A 331 1.94 -30.16 -8.88
N CYS A 332 2.84 -29.72 -8.02
CA CYS A 332 3.53 -30.62 -7.11
C CYS A 332 3.83 -29.95 -5.78
N THR A 333 4.15 -30.75 -4.78
CA THR A 333 4.75 -30.24 -3.54
C THR A 333 6.23 -29.92 -3.76
N GLN A 334 6.81 -29.18 -2.81
CA GLN A 334 8.27 -29.09 -2.69
C GLN A 334 8.86 -30.45 -2.30
N LEU A 335 10.15 -30.65 -2.56
CA LEU A 335 10.89 -31.82 -2.07
C LEU A 335 10.87 -31.87 -0.55
N THR A 336 10.68 -33.09 -0.06
CA THR A 336 10.47 -33.38 1.35
C THR A 336 11.38 -34.52 1.75
N GLY A 337 12.14 -34.36 2.83
CA GLY A 337 13.02 -35.42 3.35
C GLY A 337 12.30 -36.45 4.21
N LYS A 338 13.07 -37.38 4.78
CA LYS A 338 12.53 -38.45 5.64
C LYS A 338 11.75 -37.93 6.84
N GLY A 339 10.56 -38.48 7.05
CA GLY A 339 9.67 -38.17 8.17
C GLY A 339 9.08 -36.77 8.13
N GLN A 340 9.23 -36.07 6.99
CA GLN A 340 8.70 -34.73 6.79
C GLN A 340 7.39 -34.77 6.00
N GLU A 341 6.65 -33.68 6.08
CA GLU A 341 5.32 -33.56 5.49
C GLU A 341 5.20 -32.28 4.68
N GLN A 342 4.40 -32.35 3.61
CA GLN A 342 4.01 -31.23 2.77
C GLN A 342 2.53 -31.30 2.46
N VAL A 343 1.97 -30.19 2.00
CA VAL A 343 0.57 -30.12 1.62
C VAL A 343 0.41 -29.62 0.20
N LEU A 344 -0.52 -30.24 -0.51
CA LEU A 344 -0.93 -29.84 -1.85
C LEU A 344 -2.41 -29.45 -1.82
N THR A 345 -2.70 -28.19 -2.14
CA THR A 345 -4.08 -27.70 -2.26
C THR A 345 -4.43 -27.53 -3.73
N LEU A 346 -5.52 -28.14 -4.15
CA LEU A 346 -5.94 -28.25 -5.54
C LEU A 346 -7.35 -27.72 -5.70
N THR A 347 -7.58 -26.95 -6.77
CA THR A 347 -8.92 -26.60 -7.25
C THR A 347 -9.00 -27.04 -8.70
N ILE A 348 -9.80 -28.07 -8.97
CA ILE A 348 -9.84 -28.72 -10.28
C ILE A 348 -11.15 -28.35 -10.98
N PRO A 349 -11.10 -27.59 -12.09
CA PRO A 349 -12.31 -27.11 -12.77
C PRO A 349 -12.91 -28.14 -13.73
N LYS A 350 -12.08 -29.04 -14.27
CA LYS A 350 -12.48 -30.04 -15.26
C LYS A 350 -12.69 -31.43 -14.63
N PRO A 351 -13.69 -32.21 -15.07
CA PRO A 351 -13.82 -33.59 -14.64
C PRO A 351 -12.70 -34.46 -15.24
N ALA A 352 -12.37 -35.55 -14.57
CA ALA A 352 -11.47 -36.57 -15.12
C ALA A 352 -12.26 -37.45 -16.10
N THR A 353 -11.71 -37.71 -17.29
CA THR A 353 -12.33 -38.60 -18.29
C THR A 353 -11.49 -39.86 -18.48
N ALA A 354 -12.04 -40.87 -19.14
CA ALA A 354 -11.27 -42.10 -19.45
C ALA A 354 -10.13 -41.84 -20.45
N GLU A 355 -10.27 -40.80 -21.28
CA GLU A 355 -9.27 -40.36 -22.27
C GLU A 355 -8.17 -39.51 -21.61
N GLU A 356 -8.52 -38.74 -20.57
CA GLU A 356 -7.60 -37.90 -19.79
C GLU A 356 -7.72 -38.23 -18.28
N PRO A 357 -7.18 -39.36 -17.82
CA PRO A 357 -7.24 -39.73 -16.42
C PRO A 357 -6.31 -38.82 -15.58
N PHE A 358 -6.80 -38.40 -14.40
CA PHE A 358 -5.97 -37.68 -13.44
C PHE A 358 -5.34 -38.64 -12.44
N SER A 359 -4.17 -38.27 -11.93
CA SER A 359 -3.46 -39.10 -10.97
C SER A 359 -2.51 -38.34 -10.07
N PHE A 360 -2.12 -39.00 -8.99
CA PHE A 360 -0.99 -38.60 -8.17
C PHE A 360 0.17 -39.58 -8.37
N THR A 361 1.36 -39.04 -8.60
CA THR A 361 2.61 -39.80 -8.72
C THR A 361 3.66 -39.22 -7.79
N VAL A 362 4.62 -40.05 -7.41
CA VAL A 362 5.81 -39.63 -6.66
C VAL A 362 7.02 -40.00 -7.51
N PRO A 363 7.72 -39.02 -8.10
CA PRO A 363 8.88 -39.29 -8.95
C PRO A 363 9.92 -40.17 -8.24
N GLY A 364 10.33 -41.24 -8.93
CA GLY A 364 11.29 -42.26 -8.49
C GLY A 364 10.77 -43.24 -7.43
N ALA A 365 9.47 -43.25 -7.15
CA ALA A 365 8.78 -44.31 -6.40
C ALA A 365 7.81 -45.07 -7.31
N ASN A 366 7.48 -46.29 -6.94
CA ASN A 366 6.56 -47.16 -7.66
C ASN A 366 5.12 -46.96 -7.17
N GLY A 367 4.20 -46.92 -8.12
CA GLY A 367 2.77 -46.81 -7.86
C GLY A 367 2.20 -45.45 -8.27
N GLU A 368 0.91 -45.46 -8.55
CA GLU A 368 0.14 -44.30 -8.99
C GLU A 368 -1.23 -44.35 -8.30
N ILE A 369 -1.67 -43.22 -7.77
CA ILE A 369 -2.99 -43.12 -7.12
C ILE A 369 -3.94 -42.42 -8.09
N LYS A 370 -5.01 -43.10 -8.49
CA LYS A 370 -5.98 -42.55 -9.43
C LYS A 370 -6.76 -41.41 -8.78
N LEU A 371 -6.92 -40.31 -9.50
CA LEU A 371 -7.69 -39.16 -9.06
C LEU A 371 -8.99 -39.07 -9.88
N VAL A 372 -10.12 -39.18 -9.20
CA VAL A 372 -11.44 -39.06 -9.80
C VAL A 372 -12.02 -37.69 -9.45
N VAL A 373 -12.40 -36.92 -10.47
CA VAL A 373 -13.09 -35.63 -10.32
C VAL A 373 -14.40 -35.71 -11.10
N PRO A 374 -15.56 -35.68 -10.43
CA PRO A 374 -16.88 -35.85 -11.04
C PRO A 374 -17.42 -34.58 -11.72
#